data_AF-A0A7X9AU53-F1
#
_entry.id   AF-A0A7X9AU53-F1
#
_cell.length_a   1.000
_cell.length_b   1.000
_cell.length_c   1.000
_cell.angle_alpha   90.00
_cell.angle_beta   90.00
_cell.angle_gamma   90.00
#
_symmetry.space_group_name_H-M   'P 1'
#
loop_
_entity.id
_entity.type
_entity.pdbx_description
1 polymer ?
#
loop_
_entity_poly.entity_id
_entity_poly.type
_entity_poly.pdbx_seq_one_letter_code
_entity_poly.pdbx_strand_id
1 'polypeptide(L)'
;MYWYYKWPLIIIFLLLAAGLGSLIWRSCLPTKPATPPDEPAPKVQTSSVTAQTNGADTSAPSRPVSSNHQATTPDDANTTVTITPPTPALPDALTIFSRQDEYRLESAERQLRVDQPLAARTLAQIVLANNTLIPGSKEWQRVTSIINEANRIFMNSAAPSPEKTTHIISVGDSLSRIASNNRTTVGALIRLNELSQTNQIIHPGNAMHILTGDWSIHVIKSQFLLLLYLGPDLYRVYTVGIGRQDRTPAGTFAITSKVVHPAWTPPGKHIP
;
A
#
# COMPACT_ATOMS: atom_id res chain seq x y z
N MET A 1 -21.73 -40.03 53.20
CA MET A 1 -22.24 -38.65 53.38
C MET A 1 -21.50 -37.65 52.48
N TYR A 2 -21.55 -37.79 51.15
CA TYR A 2 -20.83 -36.88 50.21
C TYR A 2 -21.69 -36.40 49.03
N TRP A 3 -23.02 -36.39 49.18
CA TRP A 3 -23.93 -35.96 48.10
C TRP A 3 -24.49 -34.54 48.28
N TYR A 4 -24.28 -33.94 49.46
CA TYR A 4 -24.87 -32.65 49.82
C TYR A 4 -24.07 -31.42 49.33
N TYR A 5 -22.77 -31.55 49.06
CA TYR A 5 -21.92 -30.41 48.67
C TYR A 5 -21.89 -30.10 47.16
N LYS A 6 -22.43 -30.97 46.30
CA LYS A 6 -22.41 -30.78 44.85
C LYS A 6 -23.39 -29.69 44.38
N TRP A 7 -24.60 -29.69 44.96
CA TRP A 7 -25.64 -28.72 44.62
C TRP A 7 -25.32 -27.26 44.97
N PRO A 8 -24.80 -26.92 46.17
CA PRO A 8 -24.45 -25.53 46.48
C PRO A 8 -23.33 -24.99 45.60
N LEU A 9 -22.35 -25.81 45.19
CA LEU A 9 -21.28 -25.41 44.27
C LEU A 9 -21.80 -25.10 42.87
N ILE A 10 -22.74 -25.89 42.37
CA ILE A 10 -23.38 -25.67 41.06
C ILE A 10 -24.21 -24.38 41.10
N ILE A 11 -24.92 -24.11 42.20
CA ILE A 11 -25.72 -22.88 42.36
C ILE A 11 -24.81 -21.64 42.42
N ILE A 12 -23.69 -21.71 43.15
CA ILE A 12 -22.70 -20.61 43.19
C ILE A 12 -22.10 -20.35 41.81
N PHE A 13 -21.79 -21.40 41.05
CA PHE A 13 -21.26 -21.28 39.69
C PHE A 13 -22.29 -20.64 38.74
N LEU A 14 -23.57 -21.03 38.85
CA LEU A 14 -24.66 -20.42 38.07
C LEU A 14 -24.87 -18.94 38.40
N LEU A 15 -24.79 -18.56 39.68
CA LEU A 15 -24.91 -17.16 40.09
C LEU A 15 -23.72 -16.31 39.60
N LEU A 16 -22.50 -16.85 39.62
CA LEU A 16 -21.32 -16.18 39.05
C LEU A 16 -21.43 -16.02 37.53
N ALA A 17 -21.87 -17.05 36.81
CA ALA A 17 -22.07 -16.99 35.37
C ALA A 17 -23.15 -15.96 34.97
N ALA A 18 -24.26 -15.88 35.73
CA ALA A 18 -25.31 -14.90 35.52
C ALA A 18 -24.85 -13.46 35.82
N GLY A 19 -24.04 -13.27 36.88
CA GLY A 19 -23.45 -11.97 37.22
C GLY A 19 -22.48 -11.45 36.15
N LEU A 20 -21.62 -12.31 35.61
CA LEU A 20 -20.70 -12.00 34.52
C LEU A 20 -21.44 -11.70 33.20
N GLY A 21 -22.51 -12.44 32.89
CA GLY A 21 -23.34 -12.17 31.71
C GLY A 21 -24.06 -10.80 31.75
N SER A 22 -24.51 -10.37 32.93
CA SER A 22 -25.17 -9.07 33.13
C SER A 22 -24.21 -7.87 32.95
N LEU A 23 -22.94 -8.02 33.35
CA LEU A 23 -21.91 -6.99 33.20
C LEU A 23 -21.48 -6.80 31.74
N ILE A 24 -21.41 -7.88 30.97
CA ILE A 24 -21.10 -7.83 29.53
C ILE A 24 -22.27 -7.23 28.76
N TRP A 25 -23.53 -7.55 29.11
CA TRP A 25 -24.72 -6.96 28.49
C TRP A 25 -24.85 -5.45 28.73
N ARG A 26 -24.57 -4.96 29.94
CA ARG A 26 -24.58 -3.52 30.25
C ARG A 26 -23.48 -2.74 29.52
N SER A 27 -22.41 -3.40 29.09
CA SER A 27 -21.28 -2.78 28.38
C SER A 27 -21.50 -2.68 26.87
N CYS A 28 -22.59 -3.25 26.32
CA CYS A 28 -22.90 -3.25 24.89
C CYS A 28 -24.14 -2.43 24.51
N LEU A 29 -24.69 -1.62 25.41
CA LEU A 29 -25.78 -0.70 25.04
C LEU A 29 -25.20 0.51 24.28
N PRO A 30 -25.61 0.77 23.03
CA PRO A 30 -25.18 1.95 22.29
C PRO A 30 -25.73 3.21 22.97
N THR A 31 -24.84 4.10 23.40
CA THR A 31 -25.22 5.45 23.82
C THR A 31 -25.68 6.23 22.58
N LYS A 32 -26.95 6.63 22.59
CA LYS A 32 -27.52 7.56 21.61
C LYS A 32 -26.67 8.84 21.63
N PRO A 33 -26.14 9.34 20.50
CA PRO A 33 -25.41 10.59 20.49
C PRO A 33 -26.35 11.72 20.89
N ALA A 34 -25.89 12.54 21.84
CA ALA A 34 -26.58 13.74 22.29
C ALA A 34 -26.67 14.74 21.12
N THR A 35 -27.88 15.23 20.88
CA THR A 35 -28.14 16.35 19.97
C THR A 35 -27.39 17.60 20.46
N PRO A 36 -26.59 18.28 19.62
CA PRO A 36 -26.01 19.56 19.97
C PRO A 36 -27.13 20.63 20.13
N PRO A 37 -26.99 21.59 21.06
CA PRO A 37 -27.92 22.70 21.20
C PRO A 37 -27.93 23.61 19.97
N ASP A 38 -29.11 24.10 19.61
CA ASP A 38 -29.33 25.12 18.58
C ASP A 38 -28.42 26.35 18.78
N GLU A 39 -27.56 26.62 17.78
CA GLU A 39 -26.91 27.93 17.60
C GLU A 39 -27.36 28.52 16.25
N PRO A 40 -27.74 29.80 16.19
CA PRO A 40 -28.61 30.32 15.13
C PRO A 40 -27.89 30.60 13.81
N ALA A 41 -28.70 30.58 12.74
CA ALA A 41 -28.32 30.73 11.34
C ALA A 41 -27.39 31.92 11.02
N PRO A 42 -26.42 31.75 10.09
CA PRO A 42 -25.70 32.88 9.53
C PRO A 42 -26.57 33.62 8.51
N LYS A 43 -26.77 34.92 8.78
CA LYS A 43 -27.43 35.87 7.89
C LYS A 43 -26.64 36.01 6.58
N VAL A 44 -27.39 35.90 5.49
CA VAL A 44 -27.01 36.40 4.16
C VAL A 44 -26.77 37.91 4.25
N GLN A 45 -25.59 38.37 3.84
CA GLN A 45 -25.39 39.75 3.39
C GLN A 45 -24.59 39.77 2.09
N THR A 46 -25.34 40.04 1.03
CA THR A 46 -24.88 40.61 -0.23
C THR A 46 -24.31 42.01 0.03
N SER A 47 -23.10 42.28 -0.44
CA SER A 47 -22.66 43.64 -0.81
C SER A 47 -21.53 43.56 -1.84
N SER A 48 -21.59 44.51 -2.76
CA SER A 48 -21.01 44.53 -4.09
C SER A 48 -20.07 45.73 -4.26
N VAL A 49 -19.12 45.62 -5.20
CA VAL A 49 -18.35 46.71 -5.91
C VAL A 49 -17.27 47.40 -5.03
N THR A 50 -15.99 47.50 -5.40
CA THR A 50 -15.43 48.32 -6.51
C THR A 50 -13.95 48.00 -6.80
N ALA A 51 -13.57 48.26 -8.06
CA ALA A 51 -12.27 48.10 -8.71
C ALA A 51 -11.15 49.10 -8.32
N GLN A 52 -9.89 48.73 -8.63
CA GLN A 52 -8.81 49.52 -9.30
C GLN A 52 -7.47 48.75 -9.15
N THR A 53 -6.89 48.14 -10.20
CA THR A 53 -5.97 48.64 -11.27
C THR A 53 -4.59 49.12 -10.81
N ASN A 54 -3.55 48.45 -11.36
CA ASN A 54 -2.25 48.92 -11.92
C ASN A 54 -1.20 47.81 -11.69
N GLY A 55 -0.59 47.16 -12.69
CA GLY A 55 0.36 47.68 -13.69
C GLY A 55 1.76 47.15 -13.33
N ALA A 56 2.17 46.00 -13.89
CA ALA A 56 3.18 45.87 -14.96
C ALA A 56 4.55 46.52 -14.65
N ASP A 57 5.62 45.70 -14.54
CA ASP A 57 6.72 45.76 -15.53
C ASP A 57 7.79 44.67 -15.37
N THR A 58 8.39 44.38 -16.53
CA THR A 58 9.35 43.34 -16.88
C THR A 58 10.78 43.86 -16.84
N SER A 59 11.78 43.00 -16.60
CA SER A 59 13.06 42.85 -17.36
C SER A 59 14.33 42.57 -16.53
N ALA A 60 15.22 41.79 -17.15
CA ALA A 60 16.41 41.10 -16.62
C ALA A 60 17.72 41.90 -16.90
N PRO A 61 18.91 41.29 -17.09
CA PRO A 61 19.91 40.92 -16.08
C PRO A 61 21.32 41.52 -16.33
N SER A 62 22.25 41.43 -15.35
CA SER A 62 23.70 41.49 -15.65
C SER A 62 24.61 40.98 -14.51
N ARG A 63 25.62 40.20 -14.91
CA ARG A 63 26.81 39.68 -14.19
C ARG A 63 28.04 40.50 -14.67
N PRO A 64 29.29 40.19 -14.28
CA PRO A 64 29.99 40.23 -12.99
C PRO A 64 31.17 41.24 -12.99
N VAL A 65 31.82 41.50 -11.84
CA VAL A 65 33.19 42.05 -11.82
C VAL A 65 34.02 41.34 -10.74
N SER A 66 35.23 40.97 -11.15
CA SER A 66 36.29 40.32 -10.38
C SER A 66 37.47 41.30 -10.29
N SER A 67 38.13 41.43 -9.14
CA SER A 67 39.51 41.95 -9.05
C SER A 67 40.15 41.66 -7.70
N ASN A 68 41.30 40.99 -7.77
CA ASN A 68 42.27 40.66 -6.73
C ASN A 68 42.87 41.89 -6.03
N HIS A 69 43.32 41.69 -4.77
CA HIS A 69 44.61 42.21 -4.31
C HIS A 69 45.27 41.26 -3.28
N GLN A 70 46.52 40.87 -3.60
CA GLN A 70 47.60 40.35 -2.74
C GLN A 70 48.21 41.55 -1.96
N ALA A 71 48.90 41.50 -0.82
CA ALA A 71 49.73 40.51 -0.13
C ALA A 71 50.02 41.02 1.32
N THR A 72 50.47 40.15 2.23
CA THR A 72 51.67 40.25 3.14
C THR A 72 51.51 39.41 4.43
N THR A 73 52.53 38.60 4.73
CA THR A 73 52.86 37.82 5.97
C THR A 73 53.54 38.73 7.04
N PRO A 74 54.02 38.27 8.23
CA PRO A 74 54.06 36.95 8.91
C PRO A 74 53.71 36.96 10.44
N ASP A 75 53.89 35.80 11.08
CA ASP A 75 54.04 35.52 12.54
C ASP A 75 52.85 35.72 13.49
N ASP A 76 52.33 34.63 14.06
CA ASP A 76 52.71 34.22 15.42
C ASP A 76 51.99 32.93 15.87
N ALA A 77 52.68 32.19 16.73
CA ALA A 77 52.28 30.90 17.27
C ALA A 77 50.95 30.95 18.05
N ASN A 78 50.04 30.02 17.74
CA ASN A 78 49.16 29.47 18.78
C ASN A 78 48.71 28.05 18.44
N THR A 79 49.21 27.10 19.22
CA THR A 79 48.80 25.69 19.25
C THR A 79 47.33 25.61 19.65
N THR A 80 46.44 25.53 18.67
CA THR A 80 45.04 25.17 18.90
C THR A 80 44.88 23.68 18.62
N VAL A 81 44.78 22.89 19.70
CA VAL A 81 44.35 21.50 19.62
C VAL A 81 42.92 21.49 19.08
N THR A 82 42.80 21.25 17.77
CA THR A 82 41.50 21.03 17.13
C THR A 82 41.05 19.63 17.49
N ILE A 83 40.31 19.51 18.59
CA ILE A 83 39.41 18.37 18.79
C ILE A 83 38.24 18.62 17.85
N THR A 84 38.35 18.08 16.62
CA THR A 84 37.18 17.95 15.75
C THR A 84 36.13 17.14 16.51
N PRO A 85 34.88 17.63 16.65
CA PRO A 85 33.79 16.80 17.13
C PRO A 85 33.72 15.57 16.21
N PRO A 86 33.44 14.36 16.72
CA PRO A 86 33.22 13.23 15.84
C PRO A 86 32.09 13.63 14.90
N THR A 87 32.41 13.81 13.63
CA THR A 87 31.41 13.81 12.57
C THR A 87 30.56 12.57 12.85
N PRO A 88 29.23 12.69 12.97
CA PRO A 88 28.39 11.51 12.95
C PRO A 88 28.71 10.81 11.64
N ALA A 89 29.56 9.78 11.69
CA ALA A 89 29.69 8.84 10.61
C ALA A 89 28.26 8.33 10.45
N LEU A 90 27.60 8.72 9.36
CA LEU A 90 26.43 7.97 8.92
C LEU A 90 26.87 6.51 8.96
N PRO A 91 26.18 5.64 9.70
CA PRO A 91 26.63 4.28 9.87
C PRO A 91 26.88 3.69 8.48
N ASP A 92 28.02 3.05 8.29
CA ASP A 92 28.40 2.27 7.09
C ASP A 92 27.39 1.14 6.75
N ALA A 93 26.22 1.15 7.36
CA ALA A 93 25.13 0.21 7.24
C ALA A 93 24.28 0.39 5.97
N LEU A 94 24.81 0.99 4.90
CA LEU A 94 24.10 1.07 3.61
C LEU A 94 24.49 -0.02 2.61
N THR A 95 25.28 -1.03 2.99
CA THR A 95 25.77 -1.99 1.97
C THR A 95 25.89 -3.46 2.39
N ILE A 96 25.41 -3.84 3.57
CA ILE A 96 25.34 -5.26 3.97
C ILE A 96 23.95 -5.53 4.53
N PHE A 97 23.28 -6.53 3.97
CA PHE A 97 21.99 -7.03 4.47
C PHE A 97 22.12 -7.30 5.98
N SER A 98 21.46 -6.47 6.80
CA SER A 98 21.76 -6.43 8.23
C SER A 98 21.21 -7.67 8.93
N ARG A 99 21.78 -8.05 10.08
CA ARG A 99 21.17 -9.11 10.93
C ARG A 99 19.71 -8.79 11.29
N GLN A 100 19.41 -7.51 11.42
CA GLN A 100 18.06 -7.04 11.70
C GLN A 100 17.11 -7.29 10.52
N ASP A 101 17.57 -7.13 9.29
CA ASP A 101 16.79 -7.42 8.09
C ASP A 101 16.60 -8.93 7.87
N GLU A 102 17.63 -9.74 8.17
CA GLU A 102 17.48 -11.20 8.21
C GLU A 102 16.39 -11.64 9.20
N TYR A 103 16.44 -11.09 10.42
CA TYR A 103 15.43 -11.38 11.41
C TYR A 103 14.03 -10.95 10.97
N ARG A 104 13.89 -9.80 10.28
CA ARG A 104 12.61 -9.33 9.73
C ARG A 104 12.09 -10.28 8.66
N LEU A 105 12.93 -10.74 7.74
CA LEU A 105 12.53 -11.69 6.70
C LEU A 105 12.14 -13.05 7.28
N GLU A 106 12.92 -13.59 8.21
CA GLU A 106 12.57 -14.85 8.87
C GLU A 106 11.26 -14.73 9.66
N SER A 107 11.05 -13.58 10.32
CA SER A 107 9.79 -13.27 10.98
C SER A 107 8.64 -13.18 9.97
N ALA A 108 8.83 -12.52 8.83
CA ALA A 108 7.83 -12.41 7.78
C ALA A 108 7.43 -13.79 7.21
N GLU A 109 8.40 -14.67 6.97
CA GLU A 109 8.17 -16.05 6.55
C GLU A 109 7.40 -16.85 7.61
N ARG A 110 7.73 -16.66 8.90
CA ARG A 110 6.94 -17.25 10.00
C ARG A 110 5.49 -16.76 9.97
N GLN A 111 5.27 -15.47 9.73
CA GLN A 111 3.92 -14.90 9.65
C GLN A 111 3.10 -15.47 8.49
N LEU A 112 3.71 -15.71 7.33
CA LEU A 112 3.01 -16.41 6.23
C LEU A 112 2.63 -17.84 6.62
N ARG A 113 3.47 -18.56 7.37
CA ARG A 113 3.17 -19.94 7.81
C ARG A 113 2.01 -20.02 8.80
N VAL A 114 1.68 -18.93 9.50
CA VAL A 114 0.56 -18.86 10.45
C VAL A 114 -0.61 -18.03 9.91
N ASP A 115 -0.73 -17.92 8.58
CA ASP A 115 -1.81 -17.22 7.87
C ASP A 115 -1.99 -15.74 8.27
N GLN A 116 -0.89 -15.04 8.57
CA GLN A 116 -0.86 -13.60 8.83
C GLN A 116 -0.20 -12.82 7.67
N PRO A 117 -0.85 -12.73 6.49
CA PRO A 117 -0.26 -12.14 5.29
C PRO A 117 0.05 -10.64 5.44
N LEU A 118 -0.74 -9.89 6.22
CA LEU A 118 -0.51 -8.46 6.41
C LEU A 118 0.77 -8.20 7.19
N ALA A 119 0.96 -8.91 8.31
CA ALA A 119 2.17 -8.80 9.11
C ALA A 119 3.42 -9.20 8.32
N ALA A 120 3.33 -10.30 7.55
CA ALA A 120 4.39 -10.75 6.67
C ALA A 120 4.77 -9.68 5.62
N ARG A 121 3.78 -9.13 4.91
CA ARG A 121 3.99 -8.12 3.88
C ARG A 121 4.63 -6.86 4.45
N THR A 122 4.14 -6.36 5.59
CA THR A 122 4.67 -5.15 6.22
C THR A 122 6.14 -5.30 6.56
N LEU A 123 6.54 -6.44 7.14
CA LEU A 123 7.95 -6.72 7.45
C LEU A 123 8.81 -6.78 6.18
N ALA A 124 8.34 -7.43 5.12
CA ALA A 124 9.05 -7.49 3.84
C ALA A 124 9.18 -6.10 3.18
N GLN A 125 8.12 -5.28 3.23
CA GLN A 125 8.13 -3.90 2.73
C GLN A 125 9.13 -3.02 3.49
N ILE A 126 9.24 -3.18 4.81
CA ILE A 126 10.26 -2.47 5.62
C ILE A 126 11.67 -2.84 5.15
N VAL A 127 11.94 -4.12 4.92
CA VAL A 127 13.24 -4.57 4.42
C VAL A 127 13.51 -3.97 3.03
N LEU A 128 12.51 -3.96 2.14
CA LEU A 128 12.64 -3.35 0.81
C LEU A 128 12.89 -1.84 0.86
N ALA A 129 12.21 -1.12 1.77
CA ALA A 129 12.32 0.34 1.89
C ALA A 129 13.66 0.79 2.51
N ASN A 130 14.21 0.00 3.43
CA ASN A 130 15.44 0.34 4.14
C ASN A 130 16.71 -0.03 3.36
N ASN A 131 16.59 -0.80 2.27
CA ASN A 131 17.73 -1.37 1.55
C ASN A 131 17.64 -1.06 0.06
N THR A 132 18.78 -0.78 -0.57
CA THR A 132 18.90 -0.72 -2.04
C THR A 132 19.19 -2.11 -2.61
N LEU A 133 18.15 -2.95 -2.63
CA LEU A 133 18.25 -4.32 -3.13
C LEU A 133 18.28 -4.34 -4.67
N ILE A 134 19.28 -5.01 -5.23
CA ILE A 134 19.39 -5.20 -6.68
C ILE A 134 18.27 -6.15 -7.13
N PRO A 135 17.39 -5.74 -8.08
CA PRO A 135 16.36 -6.61 -8.61
C PRO A 135 16.95 -7.96 -9.08
N GLY A 136 16.28 -9.07 -8.79
CA GLY A 136 16.77 -10.41 -9.09
C GLY A 136 17.89 -10.97 -8.20
N SER A 137 18.46 -10.20 -7.25
CA SER A 137 19.38 -10.76 -6.24
C SER A 137 18.67 -11.78 -5.34
N LYS A 138 19.43 -12.61 -4.62
CA LYS A 138 18.88 -13.63 -3.71
C LYS A 138 18.00 -13.00 -2.62
N GLU A 139 18.47 -11.90 -2.02
CA GLU A 139 17.79 -11.18 -0.95
C GLU A 139 16.52 -10.51 -1.49
N TRP A 140 16.62 -9.88 -2.67
CA TRP A 140 15.48 -9.27 -3.34
C TRP A 140 14.41 -10.32 -3.70
N GLN A 141 14.81 -11.49 -4.19
CA GLN A 141 13.89 -12.59 -4.50
C GLN A 141 13.18 -13.11 -3.25
N ARG A 142 13.88 -13.17 -2.11
CA ARG A 142 13.30 -13.59 -0.83
C ARG A 142 12.27 -12.58 -0.31
N VAL A 143 12.57 -11.28 -0.39
CA VAL A 143 11.62 -10.21 -0.04
C VAL A 143 10.39 -10.26 -0.95
N THR A 144 10.60 -10.35 -2.26
CA THR A 144 9.52 -10.28 -3.24
C THR A 144 8.65 -11.53 -3.28
N SER A 145 9.18 -12.70 -2.92
CA SER A 145 8.36 -13.91 -2.77
C SER A 145 7.32 -13.76 -1.66
N ILE A 146 7.70 -13.16 -0.53
CA ILE A 146 6.80 -12.87 0.59
C ILE A 146 5.72 -11.86 0.17
N ILE A 147 6.13 -10.76 -0.47
CA ILE A 147 5.20 -9.75 -1.00
C ILE A 147 4.23 -10.37 -1.99
N ASN A 148 4.74 -11.18 -2.93
CA ASN A 148 3.93 -11.87 -3.93
C ASN A 148 2.88 -12.78 -3.30
N GLU A 149 3.26 -13.55 -2.29
CA GLU A 149 2.37 -14.51 -1.65
C GLU A 149 1.28 -13.80 -0.84
N ALA A 150 1.66 -12.80 -0.03
CA ALA A 150 0.69 -11.99 0.71
C ALA A 150 -0.29 -11.27 -0.23
N ASN A 151 0.20 -10.64 -1.29
CA ASN A 151 -0.65 -9.92 -2.24
C ASN A 151 -1.48 -10.86 -3.13
N ARG A 152 -1.01 -12.09 -3.36
CA ARG A 152 -1.83 -13.14 -3.99
C ARG A 152 -3.04 -13.49 -3.12
N ILE A 153 -2.86 -13.59 -1.81
CA ILE A 153 -3.97 -13.80 -0.87
C ILE A 153 -4.93 -12.61 -0.95
N PHE A 154 -4.45 -11.38 -0.78
CA PHE A 154 -5.31 -10.19 -0.79
C PHE A 154 -6.11 -10.01 -2.08
N MET A 155 -5.55 -10.33 -3.26
CA MET A 155 -6.29 -10.21 -4.52
C MET A 155 -7.31 -11.32 -4.79
N ASN A 156 -7.25 -12.43 -4.05
CA ASN A 156 -8.06 -13.62 -4.32
C ASN A 156 -8.88 -14.10 -3.11
N SER A 157 -8.99 -13.30 -2.07
CA SER A 157 -9.81 -13.57 -0.90
C SER A 157 -10.42 -12.30 -0.32
N ALA A 158 -11.40 -12.48 0.56
CA ALA A 158 -12.00 -11.41 1.34
C ALA A 158 -11.12 -10.91 2.50
N ALA A 159 -9.86 -11.36 2.61
CA ALA A 159 -8.95 -10.93 3.67
C ALA A 159 -8.77 -9.40 3.66
N PRO A 160 -8.86 -8.73 4.82
CA PRO A 160 -8.73 -7.27 4.87
C PRO A 160 -7.31 -6.84 4.49
N SER A 161 -7.20 -5.78 3.71
CA SER A 161 -5.93 -5.14 3.39
C SER A 161 -6.12 -3.62 3.30
N PRO A 162 -5.11 -2.81 3.67
CA PRO A 162 -5.20 -1.35 3.68
C PRO A 162 -5.64 -0.73 2.35
N GLU A 163 -5.29 -1.37 1.23
CA GLU A 163 -5.62 -0.92 -0.12
C GLU A 163 -7.06 -1.25 -0.58
N LYS A 164 -7.82 -2.01 0.21
CA LYS A 164 -9.23 -2.33 -0.11
C LYS A 164 -10.15 -1.28 0.48
N THR A 165 -11.07 -0.80 -0.34
CA THR A 165 -12.19 0.05 0.08
C THR A 165 -13.47 -0.77 0.13
N THR A 166 -14.42 -0.33 0.94
CA THR A 166 -15.74 -0.98 1.05
C THR A 166 -16.78 -0.14 0.32
N HIS A 167 -17.45 -0.75 -0.64
CA HIS A 167 -18.62 -0.21 -1.34
C HIS A 167 -19.89 -0.87 -0.81
N ILE A 168 -20.91 -0.08 -0.49
CA ILE A 168 -22.22 -0.61 -0.12
C ILE A 168 -23.07 -0.67 -1.39
N ILE A 169 -23.46 -1.88 -1.77
CA ILE A 169 -24.23 -2.12 -2.99
C ILE A 169 -25.57 -1.39 -2.89
N SER A 170 -25.85 -0.56 -3.89
CA SER A 170 -27.09 0.21 -3.98
C SER A 170 -28.09 -0.45 -4.93
N VAL A 171 -29.36 -0.08 -4.83
CA VAL A 171 -30.39 -0.56 -5.77
C VAL A 171 -30.02 -0.16 -7.19
N GLY A 172 -30.04 -1.12 -8.11
CA GLY A 172 -29.68 -0.92 -9.51
C GLY A 172 -28.18 -1.06 -9.82
N ASP A 173 -27.34 -1.33 -8.82
CA ASP A 173 -25.94 -1.70 -9.07
C ASP A 173 -25.83 -3.05 -9.81
N SER A 174 -24.80 -3.15 -10.63
CA SER A 174 -24.37 -4.40 -11.27
C SER A 174 -22.84 -4.50 -11.15
N LEU A 175 -22.30 -5.71 -11.18
CA LEU A 175 -20.85 -5.92 -11.10
C LEU A 175 -20.09 -5.15 -12.18
N SER A 176 -20.63 -5.09 -13.41
CA SER A 176 -20.03 -4.34 -14.52
C SER A 176 -19.99 -2.83 -14.24
N ARG A 177 -21.10 -2.26 -13.75
CA ARG A 177 -21.20 -0.83 -13.39
C ARG A 177 -20.29 -0.48 -12.21
N ILE A 178 -20.26 -1.31 -11.17
CA ILE A 178 -19.36 -1.12 -10.03
C ILE A 178 -17.91 -1.18 -10.52
N ALA A 179 -17.56 -2.17 -11.34
CA ALA A 179 -16.21 -2.33 -11.85
C ALA A 179 -15.76 -1.14 -12.70
N SER A 180 -16.62 -0.67 -13.63
CA SER A 180 -16.30 0.47 -14.49
C SER A 180 -16.10 1.76 -13.69
N ASN A 181 -16.97 2.03 -12.71
CA ASN A 181 -16.92 3.24 -11.90
C ASN A 181 -15.67 3.28 -11.01
N ASN A 182 -15.16 2.11 -10.62
CA ASN A 182 -14.01 1.97 -9.72
C ASN A 182 -12.71 1.58 -10.44
N ARG A 183 -12.65 1.67 -11.78
CA ARG A 183 -11.47 1.32 -12.58
C ARG A 183 -10.89 -0.06 -12.26
N THR A 184 -11.77 -1.04 -12.03
CA THR A 184 -11.40 -2.43 -11.77
C THR A 184 -12.11 -3.36 -12.76
N THR A 185 -12.02 -4.66 -12.55
CA THR A 185 -12.66 -5.66 -13.43
C THR A 185 -13.69 -6.47 -12.67
N VAL A 186 -14.74 -6.93 -13.36
CA VAL A 186 -15.73 -7.87 -12.79
C VAL A 186 -15.03 -9.10 -12.21
N GLY A 187 -14.07 -9.67 -12.93
CA GLY A 187 -13.29 -10.80 -12.44
C GLY A 187 -12.51 -10.50 -11.15
N ALA A 188 -11.99 -9.28 -10.97
CA ALA A 188 -11.36 -8.88 -9.72
C ALA A 188 -12.38 -8.78 -8.59
N LEU A 189 -13.55 -8.16 -8.81
CA LEU A 189 -14.61 -8.07 -7.81
C LEU A 189 -15.06 -9.45 -7.32
N ILE A 190 -15.25 -10.40 -8.24
CA ILE A 190 -15.67 -11.76 -7.91
C ILE A 190 -14.63 -12.43 -7.01
N ARG A 191 -13.34 -12.41 -7.39
CA ARG A 191 -12.27 -13.06 -6.61
C ARG A 191 -12.07 -12.38 -5.25
N LEU A 192 -12.11 -11.06 -5.23
CA LEU A 192 -11.89 -10.24 -4.04
C LEU A 192 -12.97 -10.43 -2.96
N ASN A 193 -14.18 -10.80 -3.39
CA ASN A 193 -15.34 -10.99 -2.52
C ASN A 193 -15.78 -12.45 -2.46
N GLU A 194 -14.96 -13.39 -2.95
CA GLU A 194 -15.21 -14.84 -2.92
C GLU A 194 -16.59 -15.22 -3.51
N LEU A 195 -17.06 -14.45 -4.50
CA LEU A 195 -18.32 -14.71 -5.17
C LEU A 195 -18.21 -15.94 -6.09
N SER A 196 -19.33 -16.62 -6.29
CA SER A 196 -19.39 -17.73 -7.24
C SER A 196 -19.03 -17.28 -8.65
N GLN A 197 -18.16 -18.03 -9.33
CA GLN A 197 -17.78 -17.76 -10.72
C GLN A 197 -18.95 -17.96 -11.69
N THR A 198 -19.87 -18.89 -11.36
CA THR A 198 -20.99 -19.28 -12.23
C THR A 198 -22.29 -18.56 -11.89
N ASN A 199 -22.49 -18.19 -10.62
CA ASN A 199 -23.71 -17.54 -10.15
C ASN A 199 -23.41 -16.26 -9.37
N GLN A 200 -23.20 -15.17 -10.11
CA GLN A 200 -22.69 -13.90 -9.59
C GLN A 200 -23.84 -12.96 -9.15
N ILE A 201 -24.60 -13.37 -8.14
CA ILE A 201 -25.71 -12.56 -7.61
C ILE A 201 -25.18 -11.61 -6.54
N ILE A 202 -25.58 -10.33 -6.64
CA ILE A 202 -25.31 -9.29 -5.64
C ILE A 202 -26.63 -8.72 -5.13
N HIS A 203 -26.67 -8.28 -3.87
CA HIS A 203 -27.87 -7.75 -3.24
C HIS A 203 -27.63 -6.34 -2.69
N PRO A 204 -28.58 -5.41 -2.85
CA PRO A 204 -28.52 -4.09 -2.21
C PRO A 204 -28.33 -4.20 -0.69
N GLY A 205 -27.53 -3.31 -0.12
CA GLY A 205 -27.16 -3.29 1.30
C GLY A 205 -25.93 -4.14 1.64
N ASN A 206 -25.52 -5.07 0.77
CA ASN A 206 -24.32 -5.86 1.02
C ASN A 206 -23.06 -5.01 0.84
N ALA A 207 -22.06 -5.26 1.69
CA ALA A 207 -20.73 -4.71 1.56
C ALA A 207 -19.94 -5.48 0.48
N MET A 208 -19.19 -4.75 -0.32
CA MET A 208 -18.30 -5.26 -1.35
C MET A 208 -16.93 -4.63 -1.19
N HIS A 209 -15.90 -5.46 -1.05
CA HIS A 209 -14.52 -5.03 -1.12
C HIS A 209 -14.16 -4.68 -2.56
N ILE A 210 -13.48 -3.55 -2.74
CA ILE A 210 -12.96 -3.09 -4.01
C ILE A 210 -11.49 -2.75 -3.81
N LEU A 211 -10.65 -3.28 -4.69
CA LEU A 211 -9.25 -2.92 -4.77
C LEU A 211 -9.07 -1.87 -5.86
N THR A 212 -8.77 -0.64 -5.45
CA THR A 212 -8.59 0.52 -6.33
C THR A 212 -7.21 1.12 -6.15
N GLY A 213 -6.63 1.63 -7.23
CA GLY A 213 -5.44 2.46 -7.17
C GLY A 213 -4.78 2.60 -8.54
N ASP A 214 -3.69 3.36 -8.56
CA ASP A 214 -2.96 3.66 -9.78
C ASP A 214 -1.96 2.54 -10.08
N TRP A 215 -2.30 1.69 -11.03
CA TRP A 215 -1.47 0.54 -11.42
C TRP A 215 -0.44 0.95 -12.47
N SER A 216 0.80 0.54 -12.27
CA SER A 216 1.86 0.67 -13.29
C SER A 216 2.69 -0.60 -13.41
N ILE A 217 3.28 -0.81 -14.57
CA ILE A 217 4.09 -1.99 -14.88
C ILE A 217 5.47 -1.54 -15.35
N HIS A 218 6.50 -2.07 -14.71
CA HIS A 218 7.89 -1.85 -15.08
C HIS A 218 8.50 -3.18 -15.52
N VAL A 219 9.17 -3.21 -16.68
CA VAL A 219 9.79 -4.43 -17.22
C VAL A 219 11.31 -4.26 -17.23
N ILE A 220 12.02 -5.17 -16.56
CA ILE A 220 13.48 -5.21 -16.51
C ILE A 220 13.95 -6.31 -17.47
N LYS A 221 14.20 -5.94 -18.73
CA LYS A 221 14.55 -6.89 -19.81
C LYS A 221 15.79 -7.72 -19.49
N SER A 222 16.83 -7.11 -18.92
CA SER A 222 18.09 -7.79 -18.56
C SER A 222 17.92 -8.86 -17.49
N GLN A 223 16.83 -8.81 -16.71
CA GLN A 223 16.54 -9.74 -15.62
C GLN A 223 15.32 -10.61 -15.88
N PHE A 224 14.63 -10.43 -17.01
CA PHE A 224 13.41 -11.17 -17.33
C PHE A 224 12.32 -10.99 -16.28
N LEU A 225 12.19 -9.78 -15.72
CA LEU A 225 11.22 -9.45 -14.67
C LEU A 225 10.17 -8.44 -15.14
N LEU A 226 8.94 -8.64 -14.70
CA LEU A 226 7.83 -7.69 -14.76
C LEU A 226 7.41 -7.36 -13.33
N LEU A 227 7.53 -6.09 -12.97
CA LEU A 227 7.17 -5.53 -11.67
C LEU A 227 5.84 -4.78 -11.82
N LEU A 228 4.84 -5.18 -11.05
CA LEU A 228 3.55 -4.53 -10.94
C LEU A 228 3.54 -3.67 -9.68
N TYR A 229 3.26 -2.38 -9.84
CA TYR A 229 3.16 -1.41 -8.75
C TYR A 229 1.71 -0.98 -8.54
N LEU A 230 1.37 -0.67 -7.30
CA LEU A 230 0.15 0.01 -6.88
C LEU A 230 0.57 1.32 -6.23
N GLY A 231 0.44 2.42 -6.96
CA GLY A 231 1.07 3.70 -6.58
C GLY A 231 2.59 3.55 -6.47
N PRO A 232 3.22 3.90 -5.34
CA PRO A 232 4.66 3.76 -5.13
C PRO A 232 5.09 2.33 -4.74
N ASP A 233 4.14 1.49 -4.32
CA ASP A 233 4.46 0.23 -3.67
C ASP A 233 4.59 -0.92 -4.69
N LEU A 234 5.67 -1.68 -4.57
CA LEU A 234 5.83 -2.92 -5.32
C LEU A 234 4.75 -3.90 -4.88
N TYR A 235 3.83 -4.22 -5.79
CA TYR A 235 2.70 -5.08 -5.50
C TYR A 235 2.99 -6.52 -5.87
N ARG A 236 3.46 -6.79 -7.10
CA ARG A 236 3.84 -8.15 -7.51
C ARG A 236 5.01 -8.17 -8.48
N VAL A 237 5.71 -9.29 -8.49
CA VAL A 237 6.81 -9.59 -9.42
C VAL A 237 6.49 -10.86 -10.18
N TYR A 238 6.72 -10.83 -11.48
CA TYR A 238 6.56 -11.97 -12.37
C TYR A 238 7.85 -12.18 -13.16
N THR A 239 8.22 -13.43 -13.38
CA THR A 239 9.19 -13.77 -14.41
C THR A 239 8.50 -13.73 -15.77
N VAL A 240 9.20 -13.22 -16.79
CA VAL A 240 8.65 -13.03 -18.13
C VAL A 240 9.65 -13.42 -19.20
N GLY A 241 9.16 -13.99 -20.31
CA GLY A 241 9.95 -14.14 -21.53
C GLY A 241 9.99 -12.83 -22.31
N ILE A 242 11.09 -12.60 -23.02
CA ILE A 242 11.22 -11.48 -23.98
C ILE A 242 11.52 -12.01 -25.38
N GLY A 243 11.30 -11.17 -26.39
CA GLY A 243 11.62 -11.51 -27.77
C GLY A 243 13.10 -11.77 -27.95
N ARG A 244 13.44 -12.88 -28.63
CA ARG A 244 14.82 -13.23 -28.98
C ARG A 244 15.49 -12.07 -29.74
N GLN A 245 16.80 -11.89 -29.54
CA GLN A 245 17.58 -10.81 -30.19
C GLN A 245 17.05 -9.40 -29.86
N ASP A 246 16.63 -9.20 -28.61
CA ASP A 246 16.18 -7.90 -28.10
C ASP A 246 14.96 -7.28 -28.81
N ARG A 247 14.13 -8.13 -29.45
CA ARG A 247 12.97 -7.67 -30.22
C ARG A 247 11.84 -7.05 -29.39
N THR A 248 11.84 -7.23 -28.08
CA THR A 248 10.91 -6.51 -27.20
C THR A 248 11.37 -5.05 -27.11
N PRO A 249 10.61 -4.08 -27.65
CA PRO A 249 11.04 -2.69 -27.65
C PRO A 249 11.10 -2.11 -26.24
N ALA A 250 12.06 -1.22 -25.99
CA ALA A 250 12.11 -0.42 -24.77
C ALA A 250 11.32 0.88 -24.96
N GLY A 251 10.68 1.36 -23.90
CA GLY A 251 9.91 2.61 -23.94
C GLY A 251 8.72 2.58 -22.98
N THR A 252 7.92 3.64 -23.06
CA THR A 252 6.66 3.76 -22.31
C THR A 252 5.51 3.29 -23.19
N PHE A 253 4.71 2.38 -22.66
CA PHE A 253 3.55 1.81 -23.35
C PHE A 253 2.30 1.97 -22.49
N ALA A 254 1.14 2.05 -23.14
CA ALA A 254 -0.16 2.01 -22.49
C ALA A 254 -0.90 0.73 -22.89
N ILE A 255 -1.48 0.04 -21.90
CA ILE A 255 -2.35 -1.11 -22.15
C ILE A 255 -3.72 -0.57 -22.55
N THR A 256 -4.14 -0.81 -23.78
CA THR A 256 -5.41 -0.31 -24.32
C THR A 256 -6.54 -1.33 -24.27
N SER A 257 -6.21 -2.62 -24.35
CA SER A 257 -7.19 -3.70 -24.36
C SER A 257 -6.58 -5.00 -23.85
N LYS A 258 -7.46 -5.95 -23.51
CA LYS A 258 -7.10 -7.32 -23.17
C LYS A 258 -8.03 -8.27 -23.92
N VAL A 259 -7.45 -9.23 -24.63
CA VAL A 259 -8.19 -10.31 -25.29
C VAL A 259 -8.05 -11.58 -24.44
N VAL A 260 -9.18 -12.18 -24.08
CA VAL A 260 -9.23 -13.45 -23.35
C VAL A 260 -9.21 -14.59 -24.36
N HIS A 261 -8.34 -15.58 -24.17
CA HIS A 261 -8.14 -16.72 -25.09
C HIS A 261 -7.96 -16.26 -26.56
N PRO A 262 -6.93 -15.45 -26.85
CA PRO A 262 -6.69 -15.00 -28.21
C PRO A 262 -6.41 -16.18 -29.13
N ALA A 263 -6.93 -16.13 -30.36
CA ALA A 263 -6.47 -17.02 -31.40
C ALA A 263 -4.96 -16.82 -31.61
N TRP A 264 -4.19 -17.91 -31.64
CA TRP A 264 -2.76 -17.87 -31.91
C TRP A 264 -2.46 -18.56 -33.23
N THR A 265 -1.79 -17.84 -34.13
CA THR A 265 -1.29 -18.40 -35.38
C THR A 265 0.23 -18.29 -35.40
N PRO A 266 0.97 -19.40 -35.57
CA PRO A 266 2.42 -19.33 -35.69
C PRO A 266 2.83 -18.49 -36.90
N PRO A 267 3.94 -17.75 -36.82
CA PRO A 267 4.49 -17.05 -37.97
C PRO A 267 4.67 -17.99 -39.17
N GLY A 268 4.10 -17.64 -40.33
CA GLY A 268 4.26 -18.40 -41.58
C GLY A 268 3.17 -19.43 -41.91
N LYS A 269 2.11 -19.58 -41.09
CA LYS A 269 0.91 -20.33 -41.46
C LYS A 269 -0.27 -19.38 -41.69
N HIS A 270 -0.84 -19.39 -42.88
CA HIS A 270 -2.16 -18.81 -43.14
C HIS A 270 -3.21 -19.91 -43.04
N ILE A 271 -4.25 -19.70 -42.24
CA ILE A 271 -5.45 -20.53 -42.29
C ILE A 271 -6.39 -19.86 -43.30
N PRO A 272 -6.87 -20.56 -44.34
CA PRO A 272 -7.81 -20.02 -45.32
C PRO A 272 -9.13 -19.60 -44.68
#